data_AF-A0A506QRZ6-F1
#
_entry.id   AF-A0A506QRZ6-F1
#
_cell.length_a   1.000
_cell.length_b   1.000
_cell.length_c   1.000
_cell.angle_alpha   90.00
_cell.angle_beta   90.00
_cell.angle_gamma   90.00
#
_symmetry.space_group_name_H-M   'P 1'
#
loop_
_entity.id
_entity.type
_entity.pdbx_description
1 polymer ?
#
loop_
_entity_poly.entity_id
_entity_poly.type
_entity_poly.pdbx_seq_one_letter_code
_entity_poly.pdbx_strand_id
1 'polypeptide(L)'
;MDDALSWLQASRLSDIASLQRLRQTGKLITTVSELVHQLQRERGASNLWICSEGRLYGEQRLASEQDVTRCQRDFCEALPQADAQPGYSRFCNLIAAALQALAGLPALRQQITQQQIAHAQAVAAFNTIIRSLLNLVFEAADTASHPDITRALIALFSFMQGKELAGQERALGAAGFAAGQFSAEQRSGMVALIEAQEQSFLTFQQFADEAVLQHWQPLAQASREIERLRRIACTDGRREDSGALHWFSLLSQRIDQMKLLEDQLSATLMSRCREAIALARHQAAEPLQVAQPGCNFTLYVSGADWLPAESGALNSDGLAPQLGRSLLSLIAEQSQRLQHQASELATLRTTLEERKLLDQAKNWLMQQHGLSEEQAWQRLRKSAMDQNKRLPEIAQAIVTVAATMKKSL
;
A
#
# COMPACT_ATOMS: atom_id res chain seq x y z
N MET A 1 13.32 -16.40 -38.03
CA MET A 1 12.50 -15.95 -36.88
C MET A 1 12.77 -14.46 -36.68
N ASP A 2 12.79 -13.69 -37.78
CA ASP A 2 13.49 -12.41 -37.91
C ASP A 2 12.59 -11.40 -38.62
N ASP A 3 11.35 -11.28 -38.15
CA ASP A 3 10.41 -10.27 -38.62
C ASP A 3 10.08 -9.33 -37.46
N ALA A 4 10.29 -8.02 -37.65
CA ALA A 4 9.96 -6.98 -36.68
C ALA A 4 8.49 -7.06 -36.24
N LEU A 5 7.60 -7.52 -37.13
CA LEU A 5 6.17 -7.70 -36.84
C LEU A 5 5.93 -8.77 -35.76
N SER A 6 6.71 -9.85 -35.76
CA SER A 6 6.62 -10.91 -34.75
C SER A 6 7.05 -10.43 -33.35
N TRP A 7 8.07 -9.57 -33.29
CA TRP A 7 8.53 -8.96 -32.04
C TRP A 7 7.57 -7.88 -31.51
N LEU A 8 6.96 -7.10 -32.40
CA LEU A 8 5.90 -6.15 -32.03
C LEU A 8 4.67 -6.88 -31.46
N GLN A 9 4.27 -7.98 -32.10
CA GLN A 9 3.17 -8.82 -31.59
C GLN A 9 3.53 -9.45 -30.25
N ALA A 10 4.75 -9.95 -30.08
CA ALA A 10 5.24 -10.48 -28.80
C ALA A 10 5.21 -9.40 -27.69
N SER A 11 5.60 -8.16 -28.00
CA SER A 11 5.51 -7.03 -27.06
C SER A 11 4.08 -6.78 -26.60
N ARG A 12 3.12 -6.67 -27.54
CA ARG A 12 1.69 -6.45 -27.21
C ARG A 12 1.11 -7.57 -26.35
N LEU A 13 1.44 -8.83 -26.67
CA LEU A 13 1.01 -9.98 -25.88
C LEU A 13 1.61 -9.98 -24.47
N SER A 14 2.87 -9.55 -24.34
CA SER A 14 3.54 -9.38 -23.05
C SER A 14 2.89 -8.30 -22.18
N ASP A 15 2.50 -7.17 -22.78
CA ASP A 15 1.80 -6.08 -22.09
C ASP A 15 0.43 -6.55 -21.57
N ILE A 16 -0.36 -7.24 -22.41
CA ILE A 16 -1.65 -7.81 -22.00
C ILE A 16 -1.48 -8.81 -20.85
N ALA A 17 -0.50 -9.71 -20.95
CA ALA A 17 -0.22 -10.68 -19.88
C ALA A 17 0.15 -9.99 -18.56
N SER A 18 0.94 -8.91 -18.63
CA SER A 18 1.35 -8.12 -17.47
C SER A 18 0.16 -7.40 -16.82
N LEU A 19 -0.74 -6.82 -17.62
CA LEU A 19 -1.96 -6.18 -17.13
C LEU A 19 -2.96 -7.19 -16.54
N GLN A 20 -3.06 -8.40 -17.11
CA GLN A 20 -3.90 -9.47 -16.55
C GLN A 20 -3.40 -9.94 -15.18
N ARG A 21 -2.08 -10.07 -15.03
CA ARG A 21 -1.43 -10.34 -13.75
C ARG A 21 -1.73 -9.25 -12.73
N LEU A 22 -1.58 -7.99 -13.13
CA LEU A 22 -1.92 -6.85 -12.30
C LEU A 22 -3.39 -6.84 -11.86
N ARG A 23 -4.33 -7.25 -12.71
CA ARG A 23 -5.74 -7.42 -12.32
C ARG A 23 -5.94 -8.51 -11.27
N GLN A 24 -5.22 -9.64 -11.38
CA GLN A 24 -5.25 -10.67 -10.34
C GLN A 24 -4.70 -10.14 -9.02
N THR A 25 -3.58 -9.40 -9.09
CA THR A 25 -3.02 -8.70 -7.94
C THR A 25 -3.99 -7.68 -7.35
N GLY A 26 -4.75 -6.95 -8.18
CA GLY A 26 -5.79 -6.03 -7.74
C GLY A 26 -6.90 -6.73 -6.93
N LYS A 27 -7.34 -7.92 -7.36
CA LYS A 27 -8.29 -8.74 -6.58
C LYS A 27 -7.71 -9.14 -5.22
N LEU A 28 -6.45 -9.55 -5.19
CA LEU A 28 -5.75 -9.87 -3.95
C LEU A 28 -5.65 -8.65 -3.03
N ILE A 29 -5.38 -7.46 -3.57
CA ILE A 29 -5.35 -6.22 -2.78
C ILE A 29 -6.71 -5.95 -2.13
N THR A 30 -7.81 -6.17 -2.85
CA THR A 30 -9.15 -6.00 -2.28
C THR A 30 -9.42 -6.97 -1.13
N THR A 31 -9.03 -8.24 -1.25
CA THR A 31 -9.20 -9.21 -0.15
C THR A 31 -8.26 -8.92 1.02
N VAL A 32 -7.04 -8.46 0.75
CA VAL A 32 -6.10 -7.97 1.78
C VAL A 32 -6.65 -6.77 2.53
N SER A 33 -7.22 -5.78 1.82
CA SER A 33 -7.84 -4.59 2.41
C SER A 33 -8.96 -4.95 3.37
N GLU A 34 -9.85 -5.86 2.95
CA GLU A 34 -10.95 -6.32 3.79
C GLU A 34 -10.45 -7.10 5.01
N LEU A 35 -9.53 -8.05 4.81
CA LEU A 35 -8.93 -8.81 5.91
C LEU A 35 -8.22 -7.91 6.93
N VAL A 36 -7.45 -6.92 6.46
CA VAL A 36 -6.80 -5.92 7.32
C VAL A 36 -7.85 -5.15 8.12
N HIS A 37 -8.94 -4.71 7.50
CA HIS A 37 -10.00 -4.01 8.22
C HIS A 37 -10.65 -4.88 9.31
N GLN A 38 -10.96 -6.14 9.02
CA GLN A 38 -11.52 -7.05 10.02
C GLN A 38 -10.54 -7.33 11.16
N LEU A 39 -9.24 -7.50 10.86
CA LEU A 39 -8.20 -7.62 11.89
C LEU A 39 -8.08 -6.36 12.76
N GLN A 40 -8.25 -5.17 12.18
CA GLN A 40 -8.27 -3.91 12.93
C GLN A 40 -9.47 -3.83 13.88
N ARG A 41 -10.63 -4.38 13.48
CA ARG A 41 -11.83 -4.49 14.33
C ARG A 41 -11.61 -5.51 15.45
N GLU A 42 -11.09 -6.70 15.14
CA GLU A 42 -10.76 -7.73 16.13
C GLU A 42 -9.73 -7.24 17.15
N ARG A 43 -8.66 -6.55 16.70
CA ARG A 43 -7.71 -5.87 17.58
C ARG A 43 -8.43 -4.91 18.52
N GLY A 44 -9.32 -4.07 17.99
CA GLY A 44 -10.08 -3.09 18.77
C GLY A 44 -10.98 -3.74 19.84
N ALA A 45 -11.76 -4.76 19.46
CA ALA A 45 -12.62 -5.48 20.39
C ALA A 45 -11.81 -6.21 21.48
N SER A 46 -10.72 -6.89 21.08
CA SER A 46 -9.79 -7.55 22.00
C SER A 46 -9.14 -6.55 22.96
N ASN A 47 -8.82 -5.35 22.49
CA ASN A 47 -8.25 -4.28 23.30
C ASN A 47 -9.19 -3.89 24.45
N LEU A 48 -10.47 -3.65 24.15
CA LEU A 48 -11.47 -3.30 25.15
C LEU A 48 -11.78 -4.46 26.09
N TRP A 49 -11.80 -5.70 25.58
CA TRP A 49 -11.94 -6.90 26.40
C TRP A 49 -10.83 -6.98 27.46
N ILE A 50 -9.57 -6.84 27.05
CA ILE A 50 -8.41 -6.90 27.96
C ILE A 50 -8.44 -5.72 28.95
N CYS A 51 -8.63 -4.49 28.47
CA CYS A 51 -8.65 -3.29 29.33
C CYS A 51 -9.82 -3.27 30.32
N SER A 52 -10.90 -4.01 30.04
CA SER A 52 -12.04 -4.14 30.94
C SER A 52 -11.99 -5.39 31.83
N GLU A 53 -10.89 -6.15 31.79
CA GLU A 53 -10.72 -7.42 32.51
C GLU A 53 -11.81 -8.45 32.15
N GLY A 54 -12.24 -8.44 30.89
CA GLY A 54 -13.26 -9.35 30.36
C GLY A 54 -14.71 -8.95 30.66
N ARG A 55 -14.96 -7.69 31.03
CA ARG A 55 -16.32 -7.22 31.31
C ARG A 55 -17.05 -6.69 30.07
N LEU A 56 -16.34 -6.18 29.08
CA LEU A 56 -16.91 -5.51 27.91
C LEU A 56 -16.42 -6.15 26.61
N TYR A 57 -17.24 -6.08 25.55
CA TYR A 57 -16.88 -6.48 24.17
C TYR A 57 -16.70 -7.99 23.92
N GLY A 58 -17.17 -8.86 24.81
CA GLY A 58 -17.05 -10.32 24.66
C GLY A 58 -17.72 -10.86 23.39
N GLU A 59 -18.96 -10.45 23.11
CA GLU A 59 -19.70 -10.86 21.91
C GLU A 59 -19.11 -10.25 20.64
N GLN A 60 -18.77 -8.96 20.67
CA GLN A 60 -18.19 -8.24 19.54
C GLN A 60 -16.84 -8.83 19.12
N ARG A 61 -16.04 -9.29 20.09
CA ARG A 61 -14.79 -10.02 19.83
C ARG A 61 -15.08 -11.31 19.08
N LEU A 62 -15.97 -12.16 19.59
CA LEU A 62 -16.32 -13.44 18.93
C LEU A 62 -16.88 -13.22 17.52
N ALA A 63 -17.72 -12.20 17.32
CA ALA A 63 -18.21 -11.83 16.00
C ALA A 63 -17.06 -11.42 15.06
N SER A 64 -16.12 -10.58 15.53
CA SER A 64 -14.97 -10.17 14.73
C SER A 64 -14.04 -11.33 14.37
N GLU A 65 -13.91 -12.35 15.22
CA GLU A 65 -13.12 -13.55 14.91
C GLU A 65 -13.74 -14.35 13.75
N GLN A 66 -15.07 -14.42 13.69
CA GLN A 66 -15.80 -15.05 12.59
C GLN A 66 -15.63 -14.26 11.29
N ASP A 67 -15.71 -12.93 11.37
CA ASP A 67 -15.47 -12.03 10.22
C ASP A 67 -14.06 -12.19 9.67
N VAL A 68 -13.04 -12.16 10.53
CA VAL A 68 -11.65 -12.40 10.13
C VAL A 68 -11.47 -13.80 9.53
N THR A 69 -12.10 -14.83 10.10
CA THR A 69 -12.00 -16.20 9.57
C THR A 69 -12.59 -16.32 8.16
N ARG A 70 -13.70 -15.63 7.90
CA ARG A 70 -14.29 -15.55 6.55
C ARG A 70 -13.36 -14.81 5.59
N CYS A 71 -12.90 -13.61 5.95
CA CYS A 71 -12.01 -12.83 5.08
C CYS A 71 -10.64 -13.52 4.86
N GLN A 72 -10.16 -14.31 5.82
CA GLN A 72 -8.96 -15.11 5.67
C GLN A 72 -9.15 -16.20 4.60
N ARG A 73 -10.35 -16.81 4.51
CA ARG A 73 -10.68 -17.75 3.44
C ARG A 73 -10.68 -17.07 2.08
N ASP A 74 -11.36 -15.94 1.97
CA ASP A 74 -11.43 -15.16 0.72
C ASP A 74 -10.03 -14.70 0.27
N PHE A 75 -9.17 -14.30 1.22
CA PHE A 75 -7.76 -14.01 0.95
C PHE A 75 -7.01 -15.22 0.40
N CYS A 76 -7.11 -16.39 1.05
CA CYS A 76 -6.47 -17.62 0.60
C CYS A 76 -6.95 -18.07 -0.79
N GLU A 77 -8.25 -17.94 -1.10
CA GLU A 77 -8.82 -18.25 -2.41
C GLU A 77 -8.34 -17.29 -3.51
N ALA A 78 -8.04 -16.04 -3.15
CA ALA A 78 -7.53 -15.04 -4.07
C ALA A 78 -6.03 -15.17 -4.38
N LEU A 79 -5.28 -15.93 -3.57
CA LEU A 79 -3.84 -16.13 -3.78
C LEU A 79 -3.55 -16.81 -5.14
N PRO A 80 -2.48 -16.40 -5.83
CA PRO A 80 -2.03 -17.11 -7.01
C PRO A 80 -1.54 -18.52 -6.65
N GLN A 81 -1.51 -19.41 -7.63
CA GLN A 81 -0.87 -20.72 -7.47
C GLN A 81 0.61 -20.55 -7.10
N ALA A 82 1.10 -21.43 -6.24
CA ALA A 82 2.46 -21.40 -5.70
C ALA A 82 3.48 -21.98 -6.71
N ASP A 83 3.51 -21.42 -7.91
CA ASP A 83 4.40 -21.83 -8.99
C ASP A 83 5.62 -20.92 -9.08
N ALA A 84 6.78 -21.51 -9.37
CA ALA A 84 8.01 -20.77 -9.56
C ALA A 84 7.93 -19.89 -10.83
N GLN A 85 8.07 -18.58 -10.66
CA GLN A 85 8.11 -17.61 -11.76
C GLN A 85 9.34 -16.69 -11.62
N PRO A 86 10.02 -16.34 -12.72
CA PRO A 86 11.08 -15.32 -12.68
C PRO A 86 10.57 -14.02 -12.07
N GLY A 87 11.31 -13.45 -11.11
CA GLY A 87 10.96 -12.21 -10.42
C GLY A 87 9.93 -12.32 -9.30
N TYR A 88 9.36 -13.51 -9.02
CA TYR A 88 8.32 -13.69 -7.99
C TYR A 88 8.83 -14.02 -6.58
N SER A 89 10.12 -14.30 -6.41
CA SER A 89 10.67 -14.78 -5.12
C SER A 89 10.31 -13.89 -3.93
N ARG A 90 10.42 -12.56 -4.09
CA ARG A 90 10.09 -11.61 -3.03
C ARG A 90 8.60 -11.62 -2.69
N PHE A 91 7.73 -11.62 -3.70
CA PHE A 91 6.29 -11.71 -3.51
C PHE A 91 5.88 -13.03 -2.82
N CYS A 92 6.44 -14.17 -3.24
CA CYS A 92 6.22 -15.46 -2.57
C CYS A 92 6.66 -15.45 -1.10
N ASN A 93 7.81 -14.84 -0.80
CA ASN A 93 8.28 -14.70 0.59
C ASN A 93 7.33 -13.84 1.44
N LEU A 94 6.77 -12.78 0.87
CA LEU A 94 5.78 -11.95 1.57
C LEU A 94 4.47 -12.71 1.80
N ILE A 95 4.01 -13.50 0.82
CA ILE A 95 2.83 -14.36 0.97
C ILE A 95 3.06 -15.37 2.08
N ALA A 96 4.22 -16.04 2.09
CA ALA A 96 4.58 -17.00 3.13
C ALA A 96 4.62 -16.35 4.52
N ALA A 97 5.22 -15.15 4.64
CA ALA A 97 5.26 -14.41 5.89
C ALA A 97 3.86 -14.00 6.39
N ALA A 98 2.98 -13.56 5.49
CA ALA A 98 1.59 -13.21 5.83
C ALA A 98 0.79 -14.44 6.28
N LEU A 99 0.89 -15.57 5.56
CA LEU A 99 0.24 -16.82 5.93
C LEU A 99 0.74 -17.34 7.28
N GLN A 100 2.06 -17.28 7.53
CA GLN A 100 2.65 -17.66 8.80
C GLN A 100 2.17 -16.77 9.95
N ALA A 101 2.06 -15.46 9.73
CA ALA A 101 1.54 -14.54 10.74
C ALA A 101 0.06 -14.84 11.06
N LEU A 102 -0.77 -15.08 10.03
CA LEU A 102 -2.18 -15.46 10.19
C LEU A 102 -2.35 -16.80 10.92
N ALA A 103 -1.46 -17.77 10.69
CA ALA A 103 -1.48 -19.07 11.39
C ALA A 103 -1.31 -18.93 12.91
N GLY A 104 -0.76 -17.82 13.40
CA GLY A 104 -0.64 -17.52 14.83
C GLY A 104 -1.93 -17.02 15.50
N LEU A 105 -2.96 -16.61 14.73
CA LEU A 105 -4.20 -16.04 15.29
C LEU A 105 -4.92 -16.95 16.30
N PRO A 106 -5.08 -18.27 16.08
CA PRO A 106 -5.77 -19.13 17.04
C PRO A 106 -5.11 -19.13 18.43
N ALA A 107 -3.79 -19.21 18.48
CA ALA A 107 -3.04 -19.19 19.74
C ALA A 107 -3.18 -17.82 20.45
N LEU A 108 -3.11 -16.73 19.69
CA LEU A 108 -3.33 -15.38 20.21
C LEU A 108 -4.74 -15.23 20.81
N ARG A 109 -5.79 -15.65 20.08
CA ARG A 109 -7.19 -15.61 20.53
C ARG A 109 -7.40 -16.43 21.80
N GLN A 110 -6.76 -17.59 21.91
CA GLN A 110 -6.80 -18.41 23.12
C GLN A 110 -6.18 -17.67 24.32
N GLN A 111 -5.00 -17.08 24.16
CA GLN A 111 -4.34 -16.31 25.21
C GLN A 111 -5.19 -15.09 25.64
N ILE A 112 -5.83 -14.39 24.71
CA ILE A 112 -6.74 -13.27 24.98
C ILE A 112 -7.98 -13.74 25.75
N THR A 113 -8.58 -14.85 25.32
CA THR A 113 -9.78 -15.42 25.97
C THR A 113 -9.47 -15.83 27.41
N GLN A 114 -8.29 -16.43 27.64
CA GLN A 114 -7.83 -16.86 28.96
C GLN A 114 -7.23 -15.72 29.79
N GLN A 115 -7.17 -14.49 29.26
CA GLN A 115 -6.54 -13.32 29.89
C GLN A 115 -5.08 -13.56 30.30
N GLN A 116 -4.34 -14.36 29.52
CA GLN A 116 -2.94 -14.75 29.79
C GLN A 116 -1.90 -13.92 29.03
N ILE A 117 -2.33 -12.86 28.36
CA ILE A 117 -1.47 -12.00 27.56
C ILE A 117 -1.64 -10.55 28.00
N ALA A 118 -0.52 -9.82 28.08
CA ALA A 118 -0.57 -8.39 28.38
C ALA A 118 -1.16 -7.62 27.20
N HIS A 119 -1.90 -6.54 27.49
CA HIS A 119 -2.48 -5.63 26.50
C HIS A 119 -1.50 -5.25 25.38
N ALA A 120 -0.31 -4.76 25.73
CA ALA A 120 0.70 -4.32 24.77
C ALA A 120 1.19 -5.45 23.85
N GLN A 121 1.29 -6.67 24.37
CA GLN A 121 1.70 -7.86 23.60
C GLN A 121 0.61 -8.27 22.61
N ALA A 122 -0.66 -8.24 23.02
CA ALA A 122 -1.78 -8.56 22.15
C ALA A 122 -1.89 -7.56 20.98
N VAL A 123 -1.78 -6.26 21.27
CA VAL A 123 -1.78 -5.20 20.24
C VAL A 123 -0.59 -5.38 19.30
N ALA A 124 0.62 -5.62 19.80
CA ALA A 124 1.81 -5.83 18.98
C ALA A 124 1.69 -7.05 18.06
N ALA A 125 1.06 -8.12 18.51
CA ALA A 125 0.80 -9.31 17.69
C ALA A 125 -0.13 -8.99 16.52
N PHE A 126 -1.27 -8.32 16.76
CA PHE A 126 -2.16 -7.87 15.69
C PHE A 126 -1.47 -6.91 14.71
N ASN A 127 -0.70 -5.94 15.21
CA ASN A 127 0.04 -5.00 14.36
C ASN A 127 1.02 -5.74 13.44
N THR A 128 1.70 -6.77 13.94
CA THR A 128 2.63 -7.59 13.15
C THR A 128 1.90 -8.33 12.03
N ILE A 129 0.73 -8.91 12.31
CA ILE A 129 -0.09 -9.60 11.29
C ILE A 129 -0.56 -8.61 10.22
N ILE A 130 -1.13 -7.48 10.64
CA ILE A 130 -1.63 -6.43 9.72
C ILE A 130 -0.50 -5.90 8.84
N ARG A 131 0.67 -5.62 9.41
CA ARG A 131 1.84 -5.15 8.65
C ARG A 131 2.31 -6.16 7.61
N SER A 132 2.34 -7.45 7.94
CA SER A 132 2.70 -8.50 6.97
C SER A 132 1.74 -8.51 5.77
N LEU A 133 0.45 -8.26 6.01
CA LEU A 133 -0.55 -8.13 4.95
C LEU A 133 -0.37 -6.84 4.12
N LEU A 134 -0.15 -5.69 4.77
CA LEU A 134 0.08 -4.42 4.06
C LEU A 134 1.33 -4.46 3.16
N ASN A 135 2.37 -5.20 3.54
CA ASN A 135 3.57 -5.38 2.72
C ASN A 135 3.26 -6.07 1.36
N LEU A 136 2.20 -6.89 1.27
CA LEU A 136 1.78 -7.48 0.00
C LEU A 136 1.25 -6.44 -0.99
N VAL A 137 0.48 -5.47 -0.48
CA VAL A 137 -0.05 -4.36 -1.29
C VAL A 137 1.10 -3.51 -1.82
N PHE A 138 2.13 -3.30 -1.02
CA PHE A 138 3.33 -2.57 -1.42
C PHE A 138 4.11 -3.30 -2.53
N GLU A 139 4.30 -4.62 -2.43
CA GLU A 139 4.98 -5.41 -3.47
C GLU A 139 4.27 -5.35 -4.81
N ALA A 140 2.93 -5.36 -4.78
CA ALA A 140 2.12 -5.24 -5.98
C ALA A 140 2.40 -3.95 -6.77
N ALA A 141 2.64 -2.84 -6.08
CA ALA A 141 2.95 -1.54 -6.68
C ALA A 141 4.26 -1.53 -7.47
N ASP A 142 5.26 -2.31 -7.04
CA ASP A 142 6.59 -2.41 -7.66
C ASP A 142 6.51 -3.08 -9.04
N THR A 143 5.56 -4.00 -9.22
CA THR A 143 5.37 -4.78 -10.46
C THR A 143 4.57 -4.05 -11.54
N ALA A 144 3.95 -2.91 -11.24
CA ALA A 144 3.14 -2.17 -12.20
C ALA A 144 4.02 -1.38 -13.18
N SER A 145 3.71 -1.51 -14.48
CA SER A 145 4.40 -0.81 -15.57
C SER A 145 3.60 0.39 -16.11
N HIS A 146 2.42 0.69 -15.56
CA HIS A 146 1.52 1.73 -16.05
C HIS A 146 1.41 2.88 -15.02
N PRO A 147 1.77 4.13 -15.37
CA PRO A 147 1.84 5.26 -14.43
C PRO A 147 0.57 5.48 -13.61
N ASP A 148 -0.60 5.48 -14.26
CA ASP A 148 -1.90 5.68 -13.57
C ASP A 148 -2.19 4.61 -12.51
N ILE A 149 -1.77 3.37 -12.78
CA ILE A 149 -1.99 2.25 -11.86
C ILE A 149 -1.00 2.35 -10.71
N THR A 150 0.28 2.64 -10.99
CA THR A 150 1.28 2.89 -9.95
C THR A 150 0.85 4.04 -9.03
N ARG A 151 0.32 5.13 -9.60
CA ARG A 151 -0.23 6.26 -8.84
C ARG A 151 -1.41 5.83 -7.95
N ALA A 152 -2.38 5.10 -8.51
CA ALA A 152 -3.52 4.58 -7.75
C ALA A 152 -3.08 3.63 -6.62
N LEU A 153 -2.06 2.80 -6.85
CA LEU A 153 -1.48 1.89 -5.85
C LEU A 153 -0.79 2.65 -4.72
N ILE A 154 0.00 3.70 -5.04
CA ILE A 154 0.63 4.55 -4.03
C ILE A 154 -0.43 5.26 -3.19
N ALA A 155 -1.48 5.80 -3.80
CA ALA A 155 -2.58 6.45 -3.10
C ALA A 155 -3.28 5.47 -2.15
N LEU A 156 -3.67 4.29 -2.64
CA LEU A 156 -4.32 3.24 -1.86
C LEU A 156 -3.44 2.77 -0.69
N PHE A 157 -2.18 2.42 -0.95
CA PHE A 157 -1.26 1.97 0.08
C PHE A 157 -1.03 3.03 1.16
N SER A 158 -0.79 4.28 0.75
CA SER A 158 -0.61 5.41 1.68
C SER A 158 -1.83 5.59 2.58
N PHE A 159 -3.02 5.47 2.00
CA PHE A 159 -4.26 5.61 2.74
C PHE A 159 -4.48 4.44 3.72
N MET A 160 -4.25 3.20 3.28
CA MET A 160 -4.32 2.01 4.13
C MET A 160 -3.35 2.09 5.31
N GLN A 161 -2.13 2.59 5.08
CA GLN A 161 -1.13 2.79 6.11
C GLN A 161 -1.57 3.85 7.12
N GLY A 162 -2.10 4.99 6.66
CA GLY A 162 -2.67 6.02 7.53
C GLY A 162 -3.83 5.50 8.39
N LYS A 163 -4.74 4.73 7.78
CA LYS A 163 -5.85 4.06 8.49
C LYS A 163 -5.34 3.08 9.55
N GLU A 164 -4.31 2.31 9.24
CA GLU A 164 -3.71 1.39 10.21
C GLU A 164 -3.09 2.14 11.40
N LEU A 165 -2.35 3.22 11.15
CA LEU A 165 -1.79 4.06 12.21
C LEU A 165 -2.87 4.71 13.07
N ALA A 166 -4.01 5.13 12.48
CA ALA A 166 -5.17 5.60 13.24
C ALA A 166 -5.78 4.47 14.11
N GLY A 167 -5.76 3.23 13.62
CA GLY A 167 -6.16 2.06 14.40
C GLY A 167 -5.22 1.74 15.57
N GLN A 168 -3.91 1.98 15.42
CA GLN A 168 -2.93 1.88 16.50
C GLN A 168 -3.11 3.00 17.52
N GLU A 169 -3.36 4.24 17.06
CA GLU A 169 -3.70 5.38 17.92
C GLU A 169 -4.92 5.03 18.78
N ARG A 170 -5.98 4.47 18.16
CA ARG A 170 -7.17 4.03 18.88
C ARG A 170 -6.84 3.06 20.00
N ALA A 171 -6.01 2.04 19.72
CA ALA A 171 -5.64 1.01 20.70
C ALA A 171 -4.80 1.58 21.86
N LEU A 172 -3.80 2.40 21.55
CA LEU A 172 -2.94 3.06 22.54
C LEU A 172 -3.72 4.01 23.44
N GLY A 173 -4.56 4.86 22.84
CA GLY A 173 -5.42 5.79 23.57
C GLY A 173 -6.42 5.07 24.47
N ALA A 174 -7.07 4.02 23.99
CA ALA A 174 -8.01 3.24 24.79
C ALA A 174 -7.33 2.62 26.02
N ALA A 175 -6.08 2.16 25.91
CA ALA A 175 -5.31 1.65 27.05
C ALA A 175 -4.97 2.76 28.05
N GLY A 176 -4.46 3.91 27.59
CA GLY A 176 -4.11 5.02 28.47
C GLY A 176 -5.33 5.60 29.20
N PHE A 177 -6.46 5.76 28.50
CA PHE A 177 -7.70 6.20 29.13
C PHE A 177 -8.28 5.17 30.09
N ALA A 178 -8.19 3.86 29.79
CA ALA A 178 -8.64 2.82 30.70
C ALA A 178 -7.78 2.76 31.98
N ALA A 179 -6.47 3.03 31.85
CA ALA A 179 -5.56 3.13 32.99
C ALA A 179 -5.69 4.47 33.76
N GLY A 180 -6.43 5.44 33.22
CA GLY A 180 -6.57 6.78 33.78
C GLY A 180 -5.30 7.64 33.73
N GLN A 181 -4.24 7.17 33.07
CA GLN A 181 -2.97 7.90 32.91
C GLN A 181 -2.21 7.39 31.69
N PHE A 182 -1.40 8.26 31.09
CA PHE A 182 -0.51 7.92 30.00
C PHE A 182 0.95 7.91 30.48
N SER A 183 1.63 6.79 30.30
CA SER A 183 3.07 6.71 30.56
C SER A 183 3.85 7.64 29.61
N ALA A 184 5.09 7.99 29.95
CA ALA A 184 5.93 8.80 29.05
C ALA A 184 6.13 8.13 27.69
N GLU A 185 6.23 6.80 27.67
CA GLU A 185 6.32 6.01 26.45
C GLU A 185 5.03 6.08 25.63
N GLN A 186 3.86 5.89 26.24
CA GLN A 186 2.56 6.00 25.55
C GLN A 186 2.30 7.40 25.00
N ARG A 187 2.71 8.45 25.73
CA ARG A 187 2.65 9.85 25.25
C ARG A 187 3.50 10.04 24.00
N SER A 188 4.76 9.60 24.07
CA SER A 188 5.70 9.69 22.95
C SER A 188 5.15 8.91 21.74
N GLY A 189 4.62 7.71 21.98
CA GLY A 189 3.98 6.89 20.96
C GLY A 189 2.80 7.59 20.29
N MET A 190 1.86 8.12 21.08
CA MET A 190 0.70 8.87 20.59
C MET A 190 1.10 10.00 19.62
N VAL A 191 2.11 10.79 19.99
CA VAL A 191 2.64 11.87 19.14
C VAL A 191 3.19 11.31 17.82
N ALA A 192 4.00 10.25 17.89
CA ALA A 192 4.58 9.62 16.71
C ALA A 192 3.53 9.04 15.76
N LEU A 193 2.47 8.42 16.29
CA LEU A 193 1.37 7.88 15.49
C LEU A 193 0.59 8.99 14.78
N ILE A 194 0.31 10.10 15.46
CA ILE A 194 -0.40 11.24 14.87
C ILE A 194 0.40 11.85 13.71
N GLU A 195 1.70 12.07 13.90
CA GLU A 195 2.58 12.59 12.85
C GLU A 195 2.72 11.61 11.68
N ALA A 196 2.87 10.31 11.96
CA ALA A 196 3.00 9.29 10.91
C ALA A 196 1.71 9.15 10.07
N GLN A 197 0.54 9.33 10.69
CA GLN A 197 -0.73 9.42 9.97
C GLN A 197 -0.74 10.61 9.01
N GLU A 198 -0.35 11.79 9.48
CA GLU A 198 -0.31 13.01 8.67
C GLU A 198 0.59 12.81 7.43
N GLN A 199 1.78 12.25 7.61
CA GLN A 199 2.68 11.95 6.48
C GLN A 199 2.06 10.97 5.48
N SER A 200 1.38 9.93 5.97
CA SER A 200 0.69 8.95 5.14
C SER A 200 -0.43 9.61 4.33
N PHE A 201 -1.25 10.45 4.96
CA PHE A 201 -2.36 11.14 4.30
C PHE A 201 -1.90 12.27 3.36
N LEU A 202 -0.79 12.95 3.65
CA LEU A 202 -0.18 13.91 2.72
C LEU A 202 0.27 13.23 1.44
N THR A 203 0.90 12.07 1.55
CA THR A 203 1.30 11.32 0.35
C THR A 203 0.09 10.79 -0.41
N PHE A 204 -0.92 10.26 0.29
CA PHE A 204 -2.18 9.88 -0.36
C PHE A 204 -2.77 11.06 -1.15
N GLN A 205 -2.78 12.27 -0.58
CA GLN A 205 -3.31 13.47 -1.24
C GLN A 205 -2.53 13.85 -2.51
N GLN A 206 -1.22 13.61 -2.55
CA GLN A 206 -0.39 13.87 -3.74
C GLN A 206 -0.74 12.96 -4.93
N PHE A 207 -1.26 11.77 -4.66
CA PHE A 207 -1.47 10.75 -5.70
C PHE A 207 -2.94 10.42 -5.97
N ALA A 208 -3.86 10.75 -5.07
CA ALA A 208 -5.28 10.46 -5.23
C ALA A 208 -5.94 11.33 -6.32
N ASP A 209 -7.00 10.80 -6.92
CA ASP A 209 -7.84 11.53 -7.87
C ASP A 209 -8.73 12.56 -7.15
N GLU A 210 -9.05 13.66 -7.82
CA GLU A 210 -9.85 14.78 -7.30
C GLU A 210 -11.18 14.31 -6.69
N ALA A 211 -11.86 13.37 -7.33
CA ALA A 211 -13.13 12.81 -6.83
C ALA A 211 -12.98 12.14 -5.45
N VAL A 212 -11.84 11.48 -5.18
CA VAL A 212 -11.55 10.88 -3.88
C VAL A 212 -11.17 11.96 -2.86
N LEU A 213 -10.43 12.99 -3.28
CA LEU A 213 -10.03 14.11 -2.42
C LEU A 213 -11.24 14.89 -1.89
N GLN A 214 -12.29 15.07 -2.69
CA GLN A 214 -13.54 15.71 -2.26
C GLN A 214 -14.22 14.94 -1.12
N HIS A 215 -14.23 13.61 -1.19
CA HIS A 215 -14.78 12.77 -0.11
C HIS A 215 -13.83 12.67 1.09
N TRP A 216 -12.53 12.87 0.90
CA TRP A 216 -11.55 12.94 1.98
C TRP A 216 -11.61 14.24 2.78
N GLN A 217 -11.89 15.39 2.14
CA GLN A 217 -11.88 16.70 2.79
C GLN A 217 -12.61 16.76 4.15
N PRO A 218 -13.84 16.23 4.31
CA PRO A 218 -14.54 16.22 5.59
C PRO A 218 -13.85 15.38 6.69
N LEU A 219 -13.02 14.40 6.31
CA LEU A 219 -12.32 13.47 7.19
C LEU A 219 -10.85 13.84 7.42
N ALA A 220 -10.32 14.79 6.63
CA ALA A 220 -8.92 15.18 6.63
C ALA A 220 -8.46 15.69 8.00
N GLN A 221 -9.35 16.42 8.69
CA GLN A 221 -9.12 16.86 10.06
C GLN A 221 -9.89 15.96 11.01
N ALA A 222 -9.26 15.61 12.13
CA ALA A 222 -9.96 14.93 13.20
C ALA A 222 -11.03 15.86 13.79
N SER A 223 -12.11 15.28 14.32
CA SER A 223 -13.15 16.07 14.99
C SER A 223 -12.55 16.81 16.19
N ARG A 224 -13.18 17.94 16.57
CA ARG A 224 -12.75 18.73 17.74
C ARG A 224 -12.60 17.88 19.01
N GLU A 225 -13.47 16.88 19.15
CA GLU A 225 -13.46 15.98 20.30
C GLU A 225 -12.28 15.00 20.25
N ILE A 226 -11.94 14.45 19.08
CA ILE A 226 -10.73 13.64 18.92
C ILE A 226 -9.50 14.49 19.23
N GLU A 227 -9.42 15.72 18.73
CA GLU A 227 -8.30 16.63 19.00
C GLU A 227 -8.19 17.00 20.48
N ARG A 228 -9.31 17.20 21.18
CA ARG A 228 -9.33 17.38 22.64
C ARG A 228 -8.74 16.17 23.35
N LEU A 229 -9.18 14.96 23.01
CA LEU A 229 -8.69 13.72 23.63
C LEU A 229 -7.22 13.45 23.29
N ARG A 230 -6.77 13.75 22.07
CA ARG A 230 -5.34 13.72 21.68
C ARG A 230 -4.50 14.64 22.56
N ARG A 231 -4.97 15.86 22.83
CA ARG A 231 -4.26 16.78 23.74
C ARG A 231 -4.16 16.22 25.15
N ILE A 232 -5.22 15.60 25.67
CA ILE A 232 -5.18 14.92 26.99
C ILE A 232 -4.16 13.78 26.95
N ALA A 233 -4.20 12.93 25.93
CA ALA A 233 -3.30 11.79 25.78
C ALA A 233 -1.83 12.19 25.62
N CYS A 234 -1.54 13.38 25.08
CA CYS A 234 -0.17 13.89 24.86
C CYS A 234 0.35 14.77 26.01
N THR A 235 -0.50 15.22 26.94
CA THR A 235 -0.12 16.12 28.04
C THR A 235 -0.28 15.46 29.41
N ASP A 236 0.24 16.07 30.46
CA ASP A 236 0.09 15.57 31.85
C ASP A 236 -1.31 15.88 32.44
N GLY A 237 -2.33 15.88 31.57
CA GLY A 237 -3.68 16.39 31.85
C GLY A 237 -4.49 15.54 32.82
N ARG A 238 -5.50 16.17 33.44
CA ARG A 238 -6.40 15.56 34.43
C ARG A 238 -7.13 14.32 33.89
N ARG A 239 -7.42 13.40 34.82
CA ARG A 239 -8.20 12.18 34.62
C ARG A 239 -9.61 12.47 34.12
N GLU A 240 -10.10 11.66 33.18
CA GLU A 240 -11.49 11.64 32.76
C GLU A 240 -12.00 10.18 32.83
N ASP A 241 -12.90 9.91 33.79
CA ASP A 241 -13.29 8.55 34.21
C ASP A 241 -14.03 7.75 33.12
N SER A 242 -14.48 8.37 32.02
CA SER A 242 -15.17 7.71 30.90
C SER A 242 -14.46 7.83 29.54
N GLY A 243 -13.18 8.20 29.53
CA GLY A 243 -12.46 8.53 28.29
C GLY A 243 -12.31 7.37 27.31
N ALA A 244 -12.15 6.13 27.80
CA ALA A 244 -11.74 5.00 26.96
C ALA A 244 -12.80 4.55 25.93
N LEU A 245 -14.05 4.38 26.36
CA LEU A 245 -15.15 3.99 25.47
C LEU A 245 -15.54 5.11 24.50
N HIS A 246 -15.52 6.36 24.98
CA HIS A 246 -15.79 7.53 24.16
C HIS A 246 -14.73 7.72 23.07
N TRP A 247 -13.45 7.68 23.46
CA TRP A 247 -12.30 7.65 22.55
C TRP A 247 -12.42 6.53 21.51
N PHE A 248 -12.68 5.31 21.99
CA PHE A 248 -12.81 4.15 21.10
C PHE A 248 -13.93 4.34 20.09
N SER A 249 -15.10 4.82 20.52
CA SER A 249 -16.26 5.06 19.66
C SER A 249 -15.95 6.08 18.56
N LEU A 250 -15.40 7.24 18.92
CA LEU A 250 -15.06 8.30 17.98
C LEU A 250 -14.04 7.86 16.93
N LEU A 251 -12.96 7.18 17.36
CA LEU A 251 -11.95 6.69 16.44
C LEU A 251 -12.46 5.53 15.59
N SER A 252 -13.36 4.68 16.12
CA SER A 252 -13.99 3.62 15.33
C SER A 252 -14.85 4.19 14.21
N GLN A 253 -15.69 5.20 14.51
CA GLN A 253 -16.48 5.89 13.50
C GLN A 253 -15.60 6.50 12.41
N ARG A 254 -14.49 7.16 12.80
CA ARG A 254 -13.54 7.72 11.84
C ARG A 254 -12.90 6.65 10.94
N ILE A 255 -12.48 5.53 11.52
CA ILE A 255 -11.87 4.41 10.77
C ILE A 255 -12.88 3.76 9.83
N ASP A 256 -14.13 3.61 10.25
CA ASP A 256 -15.21 3.07 9.40
C ASP A 256 -15.49 4.01 8.21
N GLN A 257 -15.46 5.34 8.42
CA GLN A 257 -15.53 6.32 7.33
C GLN A 257 -14.31 6.25 6.39
N MET A 258 -13.11 6.03 6.94
CA MET A 258 -11.91 5.80 6.13
C MET A 258 -12.02 4.53 5.29
N LYS A 259 -12.61 3.44 5.82
CA LYS A 259 -12.83 2.21 5.06
C LYS A 259 -13.67 2.43 3.81
N LEU A 260 -14.71 3.27 3.88
CA LEU A 260 -15.52 3.61 2.70
C LEU A 260 -14.67 4.28 1.59
N LEU A 261 -13.73 5.16 1.96
CA LEU A 261 -12.80 5.77 1.00
C LEU A 261 -11.79 4.78 0.44
N GLU A 262 -11.29 3.86 1.26
CA GLU A 262 -10.41 2.78 0.82
C GLU A 262 -11.11 1.84 -0.18
N ASP A 263 -12.40 1.58 0.00
CA ASP A 263 -13.21 0.83 -0.95
C ASP A 263 -13.35 1.56 -2.28
N GLN A 264 -13.56 2.88 -2.25
CA GLN A 264 -13.56 3.71 -3.46
C GLN A 264 -12.20 3.70 -4.16
N LEU A 265 -11.09 3.82 -3.42
CA LEU A 265 -9.74 3.75 -3.96
C LEU A 265 -9.46 2.38 -4.62
N SER A 266 -9.88 1.30 -3.96
CA SER A 266 -9.76 -0.06 -4.49
C SER A 266 -10.59 -0.25 -5.77
N ALA A 267 -11.81 0.29 -5.80
CA ALA A 267 -12.66 0.26 -6.98
C ALA A 267 -12.06 1.07 -8.15
N THR A 268 -11.49 2.25 -7.88
CA THR A 268 -10.77 3.06 -8.87
C THR A 268 -9.59 2.29 -9.44
N LEU A 269 -8.73 1.70 -8.60
CA LEU A 269 -7.62 0.85 -9.05
C LEU A 269 -8.11 -0.26 -9.98
N MET A 270 -9.18 -0.97 -9.60
CA MET A 270 -9.75 -2.03 -10.43
C MET A 270 -10.37 -1.52 -11.73
N SER A 271 -10.91 -0.29 -11.77
CA SER A 271 -11.36 0.36 -13.01
C SER A 271 -10.18 0.66 -13.93
N ARG A 272 -9.12 1.31 -13.42
CA ARG A 272 -7.91 1.62 -14.18
C ARG A 272 -7.26 0.36 -14.77
N CYS A 273 -7.19 -0.72 -13.99
CA CYS A 273 -6.72 -2.01 -14.50
C CYS A 273 -7.59 -2.55 -15.65
N ARG A 274 -8.92 -2.42 -15.56
CA ARG A 274 -9.84 -2.88 -16.62
C ARG A 274 -9.73 -2.03 -17.88
N GLU A 275 -9.66 -0.71 -17.74
CA GLU A 275 -9.48 0.25 -18.83
C GLU A 275 -8.16 -0.01 -19.56
N ALA A 276 -7.05 -0.17 -18.83
CA ALA A 276 -5.75 -0.47 -19.42
C ALA A 276 -5.75 -1.81 -20.18
N ILE A 277 -6.39 -2.85 -19.63
CA ILE A 277 -6.52 -4.15 -20.33
C ILE A 277 -7.36 -4.00 -21.61
N ALA A 278 -8.47 -3.25 -21.55
CA ALA A 278 -9.34 -3.04 -22.71
C ALA A 278 -8.60 -2.29 -23.82
N LEU A 279 -7.86 -1.23 -23.47
CA LEU A 279 -7.05 -0.46 -24.40
C LEU A 279 -5.96 -1.34 -25.05
N ALA A 280 -5.20 -2.09 -24.24
CA ALA A 280 -4.15 -2.97 -24.75
C ALA A 280 -4.71 -4.07 -25.68
N ARG A 281 -5.91 -4.60 -25.38
CA ARG A 281 -6.59 -5.58 -26.23
C ARG A 281 -7.08 -4.98 -27.53
N HIS A 282 -7.63 -3.78 -27.51
CA HIS A 282 -8.06 -3.06 -28.71
C HIS A 282 -6.86 -2.82 -29.63
N GLN A 283 -5.77 -2.29 -29.08
CA GLN A 283 -4.52 -2.07 -29.82
C GLN A 283 -3.90 -3.37 -30.36
N ALA A 284 -4.12 -4.51 -29.69
CA ALA A 284 -3.67 -5.82 -30.19
C ALA A 284 -4.57 -6.44 -31.27
N ALA A 285 -5.86 -6.09 -31.28
CA ALA A 285 -6.83 -6.57 -32.28
C ALA A 285 -6.75 -5.80 -33.60
N GLU A 286 -6.26 -4.57 -33.57
CA GLU A 286 -5.97 -3.82 -34.79
C GLU A 286 -4.88 -4.53 -35.61
N PRO A 287 -5.16 -4.91 -36.87
CA PRO A 287 -4.19 -5.58 -37.70
C PRO A 287 -2.97 -4.68 -37.84
N LEU A 288 -1.78 -5.24 -37.58
CA LEU A 288 -0.52 -4.61 -37.96
C LEU A 288 -0.56 -4.47 -39.48
N GLN A 289 -0.82 -3.25 -39.98
CA GLN A 289 -1.01 -3.00 -41.41
C GLN A 289 0.29 -3.26 -42.17
N VAL A 290 0.35 -4.39 -42.85
CA VAL A 290 1.45 -4.72 -43.76
C VAL A 290 1.48 -3.66 -44.87
N ALA A 291 2.65 -3.05 -45.05
CA ALA A 291 2.96 -2.14 -46.14
C ALA A 291 2.38 -2.62 -47.48
N GLN A 292 1.78 -1.71 -48.26
CA GLN A 292 1.44 -2.04 -49.64
C GLN A 292 2.72 -2.35 -50.44
N PRO A 293 2.69 -3.35 -51.35
CA PRO A 293 3.84 -3.64 -52.20
C PRO A 293 4.15 -2.42 -53.08
N GLY A 294 5.25 -1.71 -52.78
CA GLY A 294 5.65 -0.45 -53.43
C GLY A 294 6.33 0.57 -52.50
N CYS A 295 6.22 0.43 -51.18
CA CYS A 295 6.86 1.33 -50.21
C CYS A 295 8.36 1.01 -50.00
N ASN A 296 9.23 2.02 -49.98
CA ASN A 296 10.66 1.84 -49.69
C ASN A 296 10.95 1.45 -48.23
N PHE A 297 10.12 1.90 -47.29
CA PHE A 297 10.09 1.46 -45.89
C PHE A 297 8.72 1.81 -45.28
N THR A 298 8.33 1.10 -44.23
CA THR A 298 7.09 1.31 -43.47
C THR A 298 7.39 1.34 -41.99
N LEU A 299 6.90 2.37 -41.30
CA LEU A 299 7.06 2.52 -39.85
C LEU A 299 5.76 2.12 -39.15
N TYR A 300 5.87 1.20 -38.19
CA TYR A 300 4.79 0.83 -37.29
C TYR A 300 4.94 1.57 -35.97
N VAL A 301 3.93 2.36 -35.59
CA VAL A 301 3.91 3.09 -34.31
C VAL A 301 2.89 2.43 -33.38
N SER A 302 3.33 2.00 -32.20
CA SER A 302 2.43 1.47 -31.17
C SER A 302 1.85 2.62 -30.34
N GLY A 303 0.53 2.67 -30.15
CA GLY A 303 -0.16 3.66 -29.28
C GLY A 303 -0.46 5.02 -29.93
N ALA A 304 -0.75 5.05 -31.24
CA ALA A 304 -1.03 6.26 -32.01
C ALA A 304 -2.52 6.65 -32.01
N ASP A 305 -3.14 6.75 -30.83
CA ASP A 305 -4.57 7.10 -30.66
C ASP A 305 -4.93 8.53 -31.14
N TRP A 306 -3.93 9.33 -31.56
CA TRP A 306 -4.05 10.71 -32.01
C TRP A 306 -3.89 10.90 -33.53
N LEU A 307 -3.59 9.83 -34.29
CA LEU A 307 -3.57 9.89 -35.76
C LEU A 307 -5.01 9.87 -36.30
N PRO A 308 -5.40 10.79 -37.22
CA PRO A 308 -6.71 10.74 -37.85
C PRO A 308 -6.85 9.47 -38.68
N ALA A 309 -7.79 8.61 -38.27
CA ALA A 309 -8.41 7.49 -38.97
C ALA A 309 -7.62 6.75 -40.08
N GLU A 310 -7.45 5.44 -39.83
CA GLU A 310 -7.22 4.34 -40.79
C GLU A 310 -5.80 3.86 -41.10
N SER A 311 -4.71 4.37 -40.51
CA SER A 311 -3.40 3.73 -40.74
C SER A 311 -2.42 3.77 -39.56
N GLY A 312 -2.16 2.61 -38.96
CA GLY A 312 -1.05 2.36 -38.04
C GLY A 312 0.32 2.21 -38.75
N ALA A 313 0.36 2.58 -40.03
CA ALA A 313 1.52 2.53 -40.91
C ALA A 313 1.61 3.83 -41.72
N LEU A 314 2.77 4.51 -41.66
CA LEU A 314 3.06 5.66 -42.51
C LEU A 314 3.78 5.18 -43.77
N ASN A 315 3.15 5.37 -44.93
CA ASN A 315 3.70 4.98 -46.23
C ASN A 315 4.41 6.14 -46.93
N SER A 316 5.53 5.84 -47.58
CA SER A 316 6.38 6.83 -48.26
C SER A 316 6.10 6.86 -49.77
N ASP A 317 4.92 7.32 -50.18
CA ASP A 317 4.68 7.62 -51.59
C ASP A 317 5.46 8.89 -51.98
N GLY A 318 6.69 8.70 -52.48
CA GLY A 318 7.35 9.63 -53.41
C GLY A 318 8.06 10.89 -52.89
N LEU A 319 8.21 11.15 -51.58
CA LEU A 319 8.87 12.37 -51.07
C LEU A 319 9.99 12.09 -50.04
N ALA A 320 11.19 11.84 -50.54
CA ALA A 320 12.32 11.24 -49.80
C ALA A 320 13.14 12.08 -48.76
N PRO A 321 12.96 13.40 -48.52
CA PRO A 321 13.67 14.06 -47.40
C PRO A 321 12.78 14.58 -46.26
N GLN A 322 11.49 14.82 -46.51
CA GLN A 322 10.57 15.42 -45.54
C GLN A 322 10.02 14.38 -44.56
N LEU A 323 9.85 13.14 -45.02
CA LEU A 323 9.48 12.01 -44.19
C LEU A 323 10.56 11.67 -43.15
N GLY A 324 11.85 11.77 -43.48
CA GLY A 324 12.93 11.55 -42.52
C GLY A 324 12.87 12.48 -41.31
N ARG A 325 12.47 13.75 -41.51
CA ARG A 325 12.24 14.69 -40.40
C ARG A 325 10.96 14.38 -39.62
N SER A 326 9.89 13.98 -40.31
CA SER A 326 8.61 13.59 -39.68
C SER A 326 8.73 12.29 -38.86
N LEU A 327 9.50 11.33 -39.36
CA LEU A 327 9.85 10.08 -38.67
C LEU A 327 10.77 10.32 -37.47
N LEU A 328 11.80 11.14 -37.64
CA LEU A 328 12.67 11.53 -36.54
C LEU A 328 11.91 12.33 -35.49
N SER A 329 10.95 13.17 -35.87
CA SER A 329 10.09 13.88 -34.92
C SER A 329 9.11 12.95 -34.21
N LEU A 330 8.53 11.97 -34.91
CA LEU A 330 7.63 10.97 -34.32
C LEU A 330 8.36 9.99 -33.39
N ILE A 331 9.54 9.50 -33.80
CA ILE A 331 10.40 8.68 -32.95
C ILE A 331 10.93 9.49 -31.78
N ALA A 332 11.27 10.77 -31.98
CA ALA A 332 11.65 11.67 -30.90
C ALA A 332 10.48 11.92 -29.94
N GLU A 333 9.26 12.13 -30.44
CA GLU A 333 8.05 12.32 -29.64
C GLU A 333 7.66 11.06 -28.86
N GLN A 334 7.73 9.89 -29.48
CA GLN A 334 7.51 8.60 -28.81
C GLN A 334 8.61 8.32 -27.78
N SER A 335 9.88 8.57 -28.13
CA SER A 335 11.00 8.45 -27.21
C SER A 335 10.82 9.41 -26.03
N GLN A 336 10.41 10.65 -26.28
CA GLN A 336 10.13 11.64 -25.25
C GLN A 336 8.95 11.23 -24.37
N ARG A 337 7.88 10.67 -24.93
CA ARG A 337 6.74 10.13 -24.18
C ARG A 337 7.14 8.93 -23.32
N LEU A 338 7.90 7.98 -23.87
CA LEU A 338 8.41 6.83 -23.13
C LEU A 338 9.40 7.25 -22.04
N GLN A 339 10.26 8.22 -22.33
CA GLN A 339 11.16 8.82 -21.35
C GLN A 339 10.38 9.55 -20.26
N HIS A 340 9.31 10.27 -20.61
CA HIS A 340 8.43 10.93 -19.67
C HIS A 340 7.77 9.90 -18.75
N GLN A 341 7.09 8.89 -19.30
CA GLN A 341 6.46 7.81 -18.54
C GLN A 341 7.48 7.04 -17.70
N ALA A 342 8.68 6.77 -18.23
CA ALA A 342 9.75 6.12 -17.48
C ALA A 342 10.27 7.00 -16.34
N SER A 343 10.37 8.31 -16.56
CA SER A 343 10.78 9.27 -15.52
C SER A 343 9.71 9.40 -14.43
N GLU A 344 8.42 9.41 -14.80
CA GLU A 344 7.30 9.37 -13.86
C GLU A 344 7.30 8.07 -13.06
N LEU A 345 7.43 6.91 -13.73
CA LEU A 345 7.56 5.64 -13.04
C LEU A 345 8.78 5.59 -12.13
N ALA A 346 9.90 6.19 -12.53
CA ALA A 346 11.10 6.27 -11.70
C ALA A 346 10.84 7.09 -10.44
N THR A 347 10.24 8.27 -10.53
CA THR A 347 9.93 9.11 -9.35
C THR A 347 8.90 8.46 -8.42
N LEU A 348 7.86 7.84 -9.00
CA LEU A 348 6.87 7.06 -8.26
C LEU A 348 7.53 5.86 -7.54
N ARG A 349 8.42 5.14 -8.23
CA ARG A 349 9.18 4.03 -7.66
C ARG A 349 10.13 4.48 -6.56
N THR A 350 10.82 5.61 -6.71
CA THR A 350 11.66 6.16 -5.64
C THR A 350 10.82 6.44 -4.38
N THR A 351 9.63 7.01 -4.55
CA THR A 351 8.70 7.28 -3.43
C THR A 351 8.28 5.98 -2.72
N LEU A 352 8.05 4.91 -3.48
CA LEU A 352 7.81 3.58 -2.93
C LEU A 352 9.07 3.05 -2.21
N GLU A 353 10.23 3.02 -2.88
CA GLU A 353 11.49 2.50 -2.34
C GLU A 353 11.89 3.17 -1.03
N GLU A 354 11.76 4.50 -0.91
CA GLU A 354 12.03 5.23 0.32
C GLU A 354 11.18 4.72 1.50
N ARG A 355 9.91 4.43 1.26
CA ARG A 355 9.02 3.85 2.28
C ARG A 355 9.38 2.43 2.64
N LYS A 356 9.70 1.61 1.63
CA LYS A 356 10.19 0.25 1.85
C LYS A 356 11.42 0.24 2.75
N LEU A 357 12.36 1.15 2.51
CA LEU A 357 13.57 1.28 3.33
C LEU A 357 13.23 1.68 4.77
N LEU A 358 12.28 2.60 4.96
CA LEU A 358 11.80 2.98 6.28
C LEU A 358 11.18 1.81 7.03
N ASP A 359 10.31 1.04 6.38
CA ASP A 359 9.67 -0.14 7.00
C ASP A 359 10.66 -1.27 7.28
N GLN A 360 11.64 -1.48 6.40
CA GLN A 360 12.71 -2.46 6.62
C GLN A 360 13.63 -2.05 7.77
N ALA A 361 14.01 -0.77 7.84
CA ALA A 361 14.82 -0.25 8.93
C ALA A 361 14.07 -0.35 10.28
N LYS A 362 12.78 0.00 10.31
CA LYS A 362 11.93 -0.19 11.50
C LYS A 362 11.89 -1.66 11.91
N ASN A 363 11.58 -2.56 10.98
CA ASN A 363 11.53 -4.00 11.26
C ASN A 363 12.85 -4.55 11.80
N TRP A 364 13.98 -4.12 11.24
CA TRP A 364 15.30 -4.56 11.72
C TRP A 364 15.58 -4.04 13.14
N LEU A 365 15.29 -2.77 13.41
CA LEU A 365 15.45 -2.18 14.75
C LEU A 365 14.59 -2.90 15.79
N MET A 366 13.36 -3.29 15.42
CA MET A 366 12.49 -4.09 16.29
C MET A 366 13.09 -5.47 16.58
N GLN A 367 13.62 -6.15 15.56
CA GLN A 367 14.21 -7.50 15.71
C GLN A 367 15.50 -7.49 16.54
N GLN A 368 16.41 -6.53 16.30
CA GLN A 368 17.73 -6.52 16.96
C GLN A 368 17.70 -5.92 18.37
N HIS A 369 16.84 -4.93 18.60
CA HIS A 369 16.81 -4.19 19.86
C HIS A 369 15.56 -4.45 20.70
N GLY A 370 14.66 -5.35 20.27
CA GLY A 370 13.42 -5.65 20.97
C GLY A 370 12.49 -4.45 21.11
N LEU A 371 12.61 -3.47 20.21
CA LEU A 371 11.86 -2.22 20.26
C LEU A 371 10.43 -2.42 19.78
N SER A 372 9.51 -1.62 20.32
CA SER A 372 8.20 -1.42 19.70
C SER A 372 8.35 -0.66 18.38
N GLU A 373 7.33 -0.73 17.52
CA GLU A 373 7.36 -0.04 16.22
C GLU A 373 7.50 1.48 16.39
N GLU A 374 6.83 2.07 17.38
CA GLU A 374 6.96 3.48 17.72
C GLU A 374 8.37 3.84 18.17
N GLN A 375 8.98 3.03 19.06
CA GLN A 375 10.35 3.26 19.52
C GLN A 375 11.36 3.17 18.37
N ALA A 376 11.15 2.24 17.42
CA ALA A 376 11.98 2.11 16.23
C ALA A 376 11.87 3.34 15.32
N TRP A 377 10.65 3.86 15.10
CA TRP A 377 10.43 5.08 14.33
C TRP A 377 11.04 6.32 15.01
N GLN A 378 10.89 6.45 16.34
CA GLN A 378 11.48 7.54 17.10
C GLN A 378 13.00 7.51 17.06
N ARG A 379 13.63 6.33 17.16
CA ARG A 379 15.07 6.20 16.97
C ARG A 379 15.51 6.60 15.57
N LEU A 380 14.79 6.16 14.53
CA LEU A 380 15.06 6.56 13.15
C LEU A 380 15.01 8.08 12.98
N ARG A 381 13.95 8.72 13.49
CA ARG A 381 13.78 10.17 13.42
C ARG A 381 14.82 10.92 14.23
N LYS A 382 15.07 10.50 15.48
CA LYS A 382 16.10 11.10 16.33
C LYS A 382 17.47 11.01 15.67
N SER A 383 17.82 9.85 15.12
CA SER A 383 19.08 9.66 14.41
C SER A 383 19.18 10.51 13.13
N ALA A 384 18.07 10.75 12.43
CA ALA A 384 18.01 11.67 11.30
C ALA A 384 18.18 13.14 11.71
N MET A 385 17.59 13.56 12.83
CA MET A 385 17.76 14.92 13.39
C MET A 385 19.19 15.12 13.91
N ASP A 386 19.72 14.17 14.68
CA ASP A 386 21.06 14.23 15.26
C ASP A 386 22.15 14.27 14.18
N GLN A 387 21.92 13.64 13.02
CA GLN A 387 22.85 13.61 11.89
C GLN A 387 22.52 14.64 10.78
N ASN A 388 21.46 15.43 10.93
CA ASN A 388 20.95 16.37 9.94
C ASN A 388 20.80 15.77 8.53
N LYS A 389 20.23 14.57 8.44
CA LYS A 389 20.01 13.81 7.20
C LYS A 389 18.55 13.53 6.96
N ARG A 390 18.19 13.22 5.71
CA ARG A 390 16.82 12.82 5.39
C ARG A 390 16.51 11.44 5.97
N LEU A 391 15.25 11.23 6.36
CA LEU A 391 14.79 9.98 6.97
C LEU A 391 15.10 8.73 6.10
N PRO A 392 14.91 8.76 4.76
CA PRO A 392 15.24 7.62 3.90
C PRO A 392 16.75 7.32 3.84
N GLU A 393 17.62 8.34 3.97
CA GLU A 393 19.07 8.18 3.93
C GLU A 393 19.58 7.42 5.17
N ILE A 394 19.03 7.72 6.36
CA ILE A 394 19.32 6.97 7.59
C ILE A 394 18.77 5.56 7.51
N ALA A 395 17.55 5.39 6.98
CA ALA A 395 16.95 4.07 6.81
C ALA A 395 17.81 3.16 5.92
N GLN A 396 18.31 3.70 4.80
CA GLN A 396 19.23 2.99 3.91
C GLN A 396 20.52 2.57 4.63
N ALA A 397 21.11 3.45 5.44
CA ALA A 397 22.32 3.14 6.19
C ALA A 397 22.10 1.96 7.16
N ILE A 398 20.97 1.95 7.88
CA ILE A 398 20.60 0.87 8.81
C ILE A 398 20.38 -0.45 8.08
N VAL A 399 19.64 -0.43 6.95
CA VAL A 399 19.39 -1.64 6.15
C VAL A 399 20.70 -2.20 5.56
N THR A 400 21.63 -1.33 5.19
CA THR A 400 22.95 -1.75 4.66
C THR A 400 23.77 -2.44 5.74
N VAL A 401 23.81 -1.88 6.96
CA VAL A 401 24.46 -2.50 8.13
C VAL A 401 23.80 -3.85 8.46
N ALA A 402 22.46 -3.90 8.45
CA ALA A 402 21.70 -5.14 8.66
C ALA A 402 22.08 -6.24 7.66
N ALA A 403 22.24 -5.90 6.39
CA ALA A 403 22.64 -6.84 5.34
C ALA A 403 24.07 -7.35 5.53
N THR A 404 24.99 -6.51 6.03
CA THR A 404 26.37 -6.94 6.34
C THR A 404 26.43 -7.88 7.54
N MET A 405 25.65 -7.64 8.59
CA MET A 405 25.64 -8.51 9.79
C MET A 405 24.97 -9.86 9.54
N LYS A 406 23.98 -9.93 8.63
CA LYS A 406 23.38 -11.21 8.19
C LYS A 406 24.29 -12.07 7.32
N LYS A 407 25.35 -11.50 6.72
CA LYS A 407 26.34 -12.25 5.93
C LYS A 407 27.50 -12.80 6.75
N SER A 408 27.66 -12.33 7.99
CA SER A 408 28.72 -12.73 8.93
C SER A 408 28.28 -13.78 9.97
N LEU A 409 27.06 -14.29 9.83
CA LEU A 409 26.49 -15.45 10.52
C LEU A 409 26.19 -16.51 9.47
#